data_AF-A0A7X6UZG7-F1
#
_entry.id   AF-A0A7X6UZG7-F1
#
_cell.length_a   1.000
_cell.length_b   1.000
_cell.length_c   1.000
_cell.angle_alpha   90.00
_cell.angle_beta   90.00
_cell.angle_gamma   90.00
#
_symmetry.space_group_name_H-M   'P 1'
#
loop_
_entity.id
_entity.type
_entity.pdbx_description
1 polymer ?
#
loop_
_entity_poly.entity_id
_entity_poly.type
_entity_poly.pdbx_seq_one_letter_code
_entity_poly.pdbx_strand_id
1 'polypeptide(L)'
;MKKIFFLLLITLFANTWADDDFKVPPRGKTGYITVETDPANSDVYLAGDFLGKSPIKKKQVPSGRHNLIIIDQGYELVNERFNVWPDKDNVFEGKTVIPKGHIKITTNPPKCHIYVDGDQADFTDGAALEVRNLDAGDHVVKAVCGRRSKEALVNVKGEEVSEVHIDVMAR
;
A
#
# COMPACT_ATOMS: atom_id res chain seq x y z
N MET A 1 -69.30 7.21 -47.53
CA MET A 1 -68.00 6.58 -47.22
C MET A 1 -66.98 7.67 -46.89
N LYS A 2 -66.80 8.00 -45.60
CA LYS A 2 -65.78 8.96 -45.14
C LYS A 2 -64.85 8.23 -44.18
N LYS A 3 -63.57 8.17 -44.53
CA LYS A 3 -62.53 7.38 -43.86
C LYS A 3 -62.21 8.01 -42.50
N ILE A 4 -62.26 7.20 -41.45
CA ILE A 4 -61.88 7.53 -40.08
C ILE A 4 -60.35 7.53 -40.01
N PHE A 5 -59.77 8.65 -39.59
CA PHE A 5 -58.33 8.82 -39.35
C PHE A 5 -58.03 8.28 -37.95
N PHE A 6 -57.30 7.16 -37.87
CA PHE A 6 -56.89 6.56 -36.59
C PHE A 6 -55.65 7.31 -36.09
N LEU A 7 -55.81 8.10 -35.03
CA LEU A 7 -54.74 8.87 -34.41
C LEU A 7 -53.81 7.91 -33.66
N LEU A 8 -52.61 7.68 -34.20
CA LEU A 8 -51.58 6.85 -33.60
C LEU A 8 -50.90 7.65 -32.47
N LEU A 9 -51.30 7.39 -31.23
CA LEU A 9 -50.73 8.01 -30.05
C LEU A 9 -49.32 7.42 -29.83
N ILE A 10 -48.30 8.06 -30.37
CA ILE A 10 -46.90 7.73 -30.09
C ILE A 10 -46.61 8.19 -28.65
N THR A 11 -46.63 7.27 -27.70
CA THR A 11 -46.13 7.53 -26.35
C THR A 11 -44.62 7.75 -26.43
N LEU A 12 -44.20 9.01 -26.27
CA LEU A 12 -42.82 9.38 -25.95
C LEU A 12 -42.49 8.83 -24.56
N PHE A 13 -42.09 7.55 -24.49
CA PHE A 13 -41.26 7.09 -23.38
C PHE A 13 -39.89 7.72 -23.59
N ALA A 14 -39.69 8.92 -23.02
CA ALA A 14 -38.37 9.47 -22.81
C ALA A 14 -37.66 8.58 -21.78
N ASN A 15 -37.01 7.53 -22.29
CA ASN A 15 -36.00 6.79 -21.58
C ASN A 15 -34.82 7.76 -21.36
N THR A 16 -34.87 8.56 -20.30
CA THR A 16 -33.72 9.33 -19.82
C THR A 16 -32.78 8.37 -19.09
N TRP A 17 -32.10 7.53 -19.84
CA TRP A 17 -30.90 6.85 -19.37
C TRP A 17 -29.76 7.80 -19.72
N ALA A 18 -29.73 8.94 -19.02
CA ALA A 18 -28.59 9.82 -19.08
C ALA A 18 -27.52 9.20 -18.18
N ASP A 19 -26.47 8.68 -18.82
CA ASP A 19 -25.22 8.19 -18.24
C ASP A 19 -24.86 8.90 -16.92
N ASP A 20 -24.99 8.20 -15.78
CA ASP A 20 -24.41 8.65 -14.51
C ASP A 20 -22.89 8.42 -14.48
N ASP A 21 -22.36 7.65 -15.43
CA ASP A 21 -20.95 7.22 -15.52
C ASP A 21 -19.96 8.34 -15.86
N PHE A 22 -20.45 9.53 -16.26
CA PHE A 22 -19.58 10.67 -16.59
C PHE A 22 -19.64 11.85 -15.60
N LYS A 23 -20.39 11.74 -14.50
CA LYS A 23 -20.46 12.86 -13.54
C LYS A 23 -19.19 12.94 -12.71
N VAL A 24 -18.65 14.15 -12.60
CA VAL A 24 -17.56 14.48 -11.68
C VAL A 24 -18.12 15.05 -10.37
N PRO A 25 -17.50 14.76 -9.22
CA PRO A 25 -17.92 15.33 -7.95
C PRO A 25 -17.77 16.86 -7.97
N PRO A 26 -18.76 17.60 -7.42
CA PRO A 26 -18.64 19.05 -7.28
C PRO A 26 -17.42 19.37 -6.41
N ARG A 27 -16.69 20.43 -6.72
CA ARG A 27 -15.47 20.80 -5.99
C ARG A 27 -15.80 21.77 -4.84
N GLY A 28 -15.18 21.57 -3.68
CA GLY A 28 -15.19 22.55 -2.58
C GLY A 28 -16.41 22.54 -1.68
N LYS A 29 -17.32 21.57 -1.81
CA LYS A 29 -18.32 21.28 -0.77
C LYS A 29 -17.70 20.39 0.31
N THR A 30 -18.45 20.09 1.35
CA THR A 30 -18.04 19.12 2.38
C THR A 30 -18.40 17.71 1.96
N GLY A 31 -17.43 16.79 1.99
CA GLY A 31 -17.67 15.35 1.90
C GLY A 31 -16.99 14.59 3.04
N TYR A 32 -17.27 13.30 3.14
CA TYR A 32 -16.70 12.43 4.16
C TYR A 32 -16.05 11.20 3.51
N ILE A 33 -14.83 10.88 3.94
CA ILE A 33 -14.09 9.71 3.47
C ILE A 33 -13.91 8.70 4.61
N THR A 34 -14.07 7.42 4.27
CA THR A 34 -13.64 6.28 5.08
C THR A 34 -12.57 5.54 4.30
N VAL A 35 -11.46 5.20 4.96
CA VAL A 35 -10.34 4.47 4.35
C VAL A 35 -10.00 3.30 5.24
N GLU A 36 -10.16 2.10 4.72
CA GLU A 36 -9.81 0.85 5.39
C GLU A 36 -8.76 0.12 4.57
N THR A 37 -7.71 -0.34 5.24
CA THR A 37 -6.65 -1.14 4.63
C THR A 37 -6.49 -2.46 5.37
N ASP A 38 -6.07 -3.48 4.64
CA ASP A 38 -5.68 -4.77 5.19
C ASP A 38 -4.26 -5.12 4.73
N PRO A 39 -3.25 -5.10 5.63
CA PRO A 39 -3.35 -4.79 7.06
C PRO A 39 -3.66 -3.30 7.33
N ALA A 40 -4.16 -3.01 8.55
CA ALA A 40 -4.33 -1.64 9.03
C ALA A 40 -2.97 -0.96 9.31
N ASN A 41 -2.99 0.32 9.72
CA ASN A 41 -1.84 1.13 10.14
C ASN A 41 -1.03 1.81 9.01
N SER A 42 -1.55 1.80 7.79
CA SER A 42 -0.94 2.50 6.65
C SER A 42 -1.22 4.01 6.71
N ASP A 43 -0.25 4.83 6.31
CA ASP A 43 -0.37 6.29 6.24
C ASP A 43 -1.21 6.71 5.03
N VAL A 44 -2.25 7.51 5.26
CA VAL A 44 -3.21 7.92 4.24
C VAL A 44 -3.06 9.41 3.95
N TYR A 45 -2.89 9.74 2.68
CA TYR A 45 -2.84 11.10 2.16
C TYR A 45 -3.93 11.32 1.12
N LEU A 46 -4.59 12.47 1.16
CA LEU A 46 -5.57 12.87 0.17
C LEU A 46 -5.24 14.27 -0.35
N ALA A 47 -5.03 14.39 -1.66
CA ALA A 47 -4.60 15.62 -2.31
C ALA A 47 -3.30 16.24 -1.72
N GLY A 48 -2.44 15.39 -1.14
CA GLY A 48 -1.20 15.79 -0.47
C GLY A 48 -1.34 16.02 1.03
N ASP A 49 -2.56 16.11 1.57
CA ASP A 49 -2.79 16.29 3.00
C ASP A 49 -2.78 14.95 3.73
N PHE A 50 -1.98 14.84 4.80
CA PHE A 50 -1.99 13.67 5.67
C PHE A 50 -3.29 13.59 6.48
N LEU A 51 -4.08 12.53 6.27
CA LEU A 51 -5.36 12.34 6.96
C LEU A 51 -5.22 11.55 8.26
N GLY A 52 -4.13 10.79 8.42
CA GLY A 52 -3.89 9.88 9.54
C GLY A 52 -3.56 8.46 9.06
N LYS A 53 -3.60 7.50 9.98
CA LYS A 53 -3.41 6.08 9.68
C LYS A 53 -4.74 5.36 9.52
N SER A 54 -4.78 4.37 8.63
CA SER A 54 -5.94 3.49 8.46
C SER A 54 -6.16 2.60 9.71
N PRO A 55 -7.41 2.26 10.07
CA PRO A 55 -8.65 2.71 9.44
C PRO A 55 -9.02 4.15 9.82
N ILE A 56 -9.45 4.93 8.83
CA ILE A 56 -10.00 6.28 8.99
C ILE A 56 -11.51 6.20 8.79
N LYS A 57 -12.30 6.71 9.73
CA LYS A 57 -13.77 6.67 9.64
C LYS A 57 -14.37 8.06 9.50
N LYS A 58 -15.15 8.28 8.44
CA LYS A 58 -15.94 9.50 8.17
C LYS A 58 -15.14 10.79 8.42
N LYS A 59 -13.91 10.87 7.91
CA LYS A 59 -13.10 12.09 7.99
C LYS A 59 -13.66 13.13 7.04
N GLN A 60 -13.92 14.33 7.54
CA GLN A 60 -14.38 15.45 6.72
C GLN A 60 -13.25 15.94 5.80
N VAL A 61 -13.53 16.04 4.51
CA VAL A 61 -12.60 16.53 3.48
C VAL A 61 -13.36 17.32 2.40
N PRO A 62 -12.70 18.21 1.63
CA PRO A 62 -13.34 18.87 0.50
C PRO A 62 -13.85 17.85 -0.53
N SER A 63 -15.04 18.05 -1.08
CA SER A 63 -15.52 17.25 -2.21
C SER A 63 -14.74 17.59 -3.48
N GLY A 64 -14.66 16.64 -4.40
CA GLY A 64 -13.92 16.77 -5.65
C GLY A 64 -13.13 15.51 -6.00
N ARG A 65 -12.39 15.58 -7.11
CA ARG A 65 -11.45 14.54 -7.52
C ARG A 65 -10.08 14.82 -6.89
N HIS A 66 -9.63 13.91 -6.06
CA HIS A 66 -8.37 13.99 -5.32
C HIS A 66 -7.41 12.89 -5.75
N ASN A 67 -6.16 13.00 -5.33
CA ASN A 67 -5.21 11.90 -5.40
C ASN A 67 -5.18 11.24 -4.02
N LEU A 68 -5.53 9.96 -3.95
CA LEU A 68 -5.39 9.16 -2.74
C LEU A 68 -4.06 8.43 -2.81
N ILE A 69 -3.21 8.69 -1.83
CA ILE A 69 -1.92 8.01 -1.67
C ILE A 69 -1.96 7.25 -0.34
N ILE A 70 -1.63 5.96 -0.37
CA ILE A 70 -1.49 5.15 0.84
C ILE A 70 -0.08 4.59 0.88
N ILE A 71 0.61 4.87 1.99
CA ILE A 71 1.99 4.48 2.22
C ILE A 71 2.02 3.49 3.39
N ASP A 72 2.68 2.35 3.21
CA ASP A 72 2.94 1.41 4.30
C ASP A 72 4.43 1.08 4.37
N GLN A 73 5.03 1.18 5.56
CA GLN A 73 6.46 0.97 5.77
C GLN A 73 7.38 1.70 4.75
N GLY A 74 6.97 2.89 4.29
CA GLY A 74 7.71 3.69 3.31
C GLY A 74 7.45 3.34 1.84
N TYR A 75 6.63 2.32 1.55
CA TYR A 75 6.20 1.95 0.21
C TYR A 75 4.88 2.64 -0.15
N GLU A 76 4.85 3.32 -1.30
CA GLU A 76 3.63 3.83 -1.91
C GLU A 76 2.86 2.67 -2.57
N LEU A 77 1.86 2.13 -1.87
CA LEU A 77 1.11 0.95 -2.30
C LEU A 77 -0.16 1.31 -3.06
N VAL A 78 -0.68 2.52 -2.86
CA VAL A 78 -1.84 3.05 -3.57
C VAL A 78 -1.51 4.47 -4.03
N ASN A 79 -1.76 4.76 -5.29
CA ASN A 79 -1.70 6.10 -5.87
C ASN A 79 -2.75 6.20 -6.97
N GLU A 80 -3.95 6.65 -6.60
CA GLU A 80 -5.08 6.68 -7.53
C GLU A 80 -5.95 7.92 -7.41
N ARG A 81 -6.77 8.15 -8.44
CA ARG A 81 -7.77 9.20 -8.44
C ARG A 81 -8.98 8.75 -7.63
N PHE A 82 -9.21 9.42 -6.50
CA PHE A 82 -10.35 9.15 -5.63
C PHE A 82 -11.38 10.28 -5.71
N ASN A 83 -12.63 9.95 -5.98
CA ASN A 83 -13.73 10.91 -6.09
C ASN A 83 -14.46 11.02 -4.75
N VAL A 84 -14.46 12.22 -4.16
CA VAL A 84 -15.23 12.53 -2.95
C VAL A 84 -16.49 13.30 -3.33
N TRP A 85 -17.64 12.68 -3.13
CA TRP A 85 -18.96 13.26 -3.28
C TRP A 85 -19.48 13.81 -1.95
N PRO A 86 -20.15 14.98 -1.93
CA PRO A 86 -20.65 15.57 -0.69
C PRO A 86 -21.84 14.80 -0.08
N ASP A 87 -22.64 14.16 -0.93
CA ASP A 87 -23.92 13.54 -0.56
C ASP A 87 -23.88 12.01 -0.68
N LYS A 88 -22.67 11.42 -0.69
CA LYS A 88 -22.47 9.96 -0.72
C LYS A 88 -21.42 9.55 0.31
N ASP A 89 -21.49 8.29 0.73
CA ASP A 89 -20.38 7.67 1.45
C ASP A 89 -19.23 7.41 0.47
N ASN A 90 -18.04 7.95 0.78
CA ASN A 90 -16.85 7.75 -0.03
C ASN A 90 -15.93 6.79 0.71
N VAL A 91 -15.88 5.55 0.25
CA VAL A 91 -15.16 4.47 0.92
C VAL A 91 -14.05 3.97 0.02
N PHE A 92 -12.84 3.91 0.58
CA PHE A 92 -11.74 3.12 0.03
C PHE A 92 -11.54 1.90 0.91
N GLU A 93 -11.53 0.73 0.28
CA GLU A 93 -11.17 -0.55 0.89
C GLU A 93 -10.12 -1.20 -0.01
N GLY A 94 -8.94 -1.50 0.54
CA GLY A 94 -7.85 -2.06 -0.26
C GLY A 94 -6.85 -2.83 0.57
N LYS A 95 -6.04 -3.65 -0.11
CA LYS A 95 -4.91 -4.34 0.53
C LYS A 95 -3.64 -3.55 0.37
N THR A 96 -2.88 -3.43 1.44
CA THR A 96 -1.55 -2.81 1.47
C THR A 96 -0.50 -3.90 1.61
N VAL A 97 -0.33 -4.68 0.54
CA VAL A 97 0.64 -5.78 0.52
C VAL A 97 2.02 -5.21 0.19
N ILE A 98 2.91 -5.24 1.18
CA ILE A 98 4.31 -4.85 0.99
C ILE A 98 4.99 -5.88 0.08
N PRO A 99 5.76 -5.45 -0.93
CA PRO A 99 6.47 -6.37 -1.81
C PRO A 99 7.52 -7.15 -1.02
N LYS A 100 7.80 -8.38 -1.44
CA LYS A 100 8.79 -9.25 -0.77
C LYS A 100 10.15 -9.15 -1.43
N GLY A 101 11.22 -9.21 -0.65
CA GLY A 101 12.61 -9.20 -1.11
C GLY A 101 13.46 -10.29 -0.46
N HIS A 102 14.76 -10.21 -0.71
CA HIS A 102 15.75 -11.15 -0.19
C HIS A 102 16.96 -10.39 0.39
N ILE A 103 17.66 -11.02 1.34
CA ILE A 103 18.96 -10.55 1.83
C ILE A 103 20.01 -11.62 1.58
N LYS A 104 21.14 -11.23 1.01
CA LYS A 104 22.35 -12.05 0.92
C LYS A 104 23.39 -11.56 1.92
N ILE A 105 23.75 -12.44 2.84
CA ILE A 105 24.49 -12.13 4.06
C ILE A 105 25.83 -12.84 4.02
N THR A 106 26.92 -12.09 4.22
CA THR A 106 28.25 -12.64 4.43
C THR A 106 28.83 -12.13 5.75
N THR A 107 29.71 -12.91 6.37
CA THR A 107 30.28 -12.56 7.68
C THR A 107 31.79 -12.72 7.71
N ASN A 108 32.44 -11.93 8.58
CA ASN A 108 33.81 -12.15 9.02
C ASN A 108 33.84 -12.23 10.56
N PRO A 109 34.23 -13.36 11.17
CA PRO A 109 34.70 -14.61 10.54
C PRO A 109 33.58 -15.35 9.76
N PRO A 110 33.93 -16.33 8.92
CA PRO A 110 32.93 -17.27 8.40
C PRO A 110 32.36 -18.10 9.56
N LYS A 111 31.20 -18.75 9.36
CA LYS A 111 30.57 -19.63 10.36
C LYS A 111 29.90 -18.91 11.52
N CYS A 112 28.90 -18.09 11.20
CA CYS A 112 28.12 -17.34 12.18
C CYS A 112 26.64 -17.70 12.11
N HIS A 113 25.99 -17.81 13.27
CA HIS A 113 24.54 -17.88 13.34
C HIS A 113 23.94 -16.53 12.99
N ILE A 114 22.94 -16.52 12.12
CA ILE A 114 22.27 -15.35 11.61
C ILE A 114 20.85 -15.32 12.14
N TYR A 115 20.47 -14.15 12.66
CA TYR A 115 19.11 -13.83 13.04
C TYR A 115 18.65 -12.63 12.22
N VAL A 116 17.40 -12.65 11.77
CA VAL A 116 16.75 -11.53 11.10
C VAL A 116 15.53 -11.16 11.96
N ASP A 117 15.48 -9.92 12.42
CA ASP A 117 14.45 -9.39 13.33
C ASP A 117 14.27 -10.18 14.63
N GLY A 118 15.36 -10.84 15.07
CA GLY A 118 15.38 -11.67 16.28
C GLY A 118 15.07 -13.15 16.04
N ASP A 119 14.49 -13.51 14.90
CA ASP A 119 14.24 -14.90 14.52
C ASP A 119 15.50 -15.53 13.92
N GLN A 120 15.80 -16.77 14.33
CA GLN A 120 16.96 -17.49 13.80
C GLN A 120 16.69 -17.89 12.34
N ALA A 121 17.47 -17.32 11.42
CA ALA A 121 17.38 -17.65 10.01
C ALA A 121 18.16 -18.94 9.70
N ASP A 122 19.49 -18.87 9.72
CA ASP A 122 20.39 -20.02 9.53
C ASP A 122 21.82 -19.64 9.96
N PHE A 123 22.86 -20.30 9.43
CA PHE A 123 24.25 -19.91 9.60
C PHE A 123 24.97 -19.66 8.26
N THR A 124 25.96 -18.78 8.26
CA THR A 124 26.93 -18.72 7.15
C THR A 124 27.90 -19.89 7.29
N ASP A 125 28.43 -20.46 6.20
CA ASP A 125 29.46 -21.53 6.28
C ASP A 125 30.66 -21.27 5.35
N GLY A 126 31.00 -19.99 5.16
CA GLY A 126 32.01 -19.53 4.20
C GLY A 126 31.45 -19.11 2.85
N ALA A 127 30.23 -19.54 2.52
CA ALA A 127 29.40 -18.94 1.48
C ALA A 127 28.42 -17.90 2.05
N ALA A 128 27.82 -17.10 1.17
CA ALA A 128 26.75 -16.19 1.56
C ALA A 128 25.48 -16.97 1.92
N LEU A 129 24.82 -16.57 3.00
CA LEU A 129 23.48 -17.03 3.35
C LEU A 129 22.46 -16.14 2.63
N GLU A 130 21.51 -16.74 1.91
CA GLU A 130 20.40 -16.00 1.31
C GLU A 130 19.12 -16.22 2.14
N VAL A 131 18.62 -15.17 2.78
CA VAL A 131 17.34 -15.15 3.48
C VAL A 131 16.30 -14.60 2.52
N ARG A 132 15.21 -15.34 2.31
CA ARG A 132 14.21 -15.03 1.28
C ARG A 132 12.86 -14.66 1.85
N ASN A 133 12.04 -14.00 1.03
CA ASN A 133 10.63 -13.71 1.32
C ASN A 133 10.45 -12.82 2.56
N LEU A 134 11.37 -11.86 2.73
CA LEU A 134 11.25 -10.82 3.74
C LEU A 134 10.37 -9.70 3.20
N ASP A 135 9.59 -9.05 4.06
CA ASP A 135 8.94 -7.80 3.68
C ASP A 135 9.98 -6.79 3.22
N ALA A 136 9.61 -5.91 2.31
CA ALA A 136 10.47 -4.80 1.98
C ALA A 136 10.41 -3.74 3.09
N GLY A 137 11.56 -3.16 3.44
CA GLY A 137 11.69 -2.31 4.61
C GLY A 137 13.00 -2.54 5.36
N ASP A 138 13.13 -1.95 6.54
CA ASP A 138 14.34 -2.10 7.36
C ASP A 138 14.26 -3.35 8.23
N HIS A 139 15.25 -4.21 8.10
CA HIS A 139 15.42 -5.45 8.87
C HIS A 139 16.69 -5.39 9.71
N VAL A 140 16.62 -5.88 10.94
CA VAL A 140 17.80 -6.01 11.81
C VAL A 140 18.43 -7.38 11.60
N VAL A 141 19.63 -7.40 11.02
CA VAL A 141 20.40 -8.63 10.83
C VAL A 141 21.46 -8.73 11.91
N LYS A 142 21.38 -9.78 12.73
CA LYS A 142 22.33 -10.08 13.79
C LYS A 142 23.17 -11.29 13.41
N ALA A 143 24.49 -11.12 13.38
CA ALA A 143 25.44 -12.21 13.25
C ALA A 143 26.05 -12.54 14.61
N VAL A 144 26.05 -13.82 14.99
CA VAL A 144 26.66 -14.36 16.22
C VAL A 144 27.75 -15.35 15.82
N CYS A 145 29.01 -15.01 16.10
CA CYS A 145 30.19 -15.82 15.76
C CYS A 145 30.92 -16.19 17.05
N GLY A 146 30.71 -17.41 17.54
CA GLY A 146 31.24 -17.86 18.83
C GLY A 146 30.68 -17.02 19.99
N ARG A 147 31.54 -16.23 20.67
CA ARG A 147 31.15 -15.37 21.79
C ARG A 147 30.89 -13.91 21.40
N ARG A 148 31.01 -13.55 20.13
CA ARG A 148 30.82 -12.18 19.64
C ARG A 148 29.55 -12.09 18.81
N SER A 149 28.92 -10.93 18.83
CA SER A 149 27.81 -10.63 17.94
C SER A 149 27.87 -9.20 17.43
N LYS A 150 27.27 -8.97 16.26
CA LYS A 150 27.09 -7.63 15.69
C LYS A 150 25.75 -7.57 14.97
N GLU A 151 25.13 -6.39 15.03
CA GLU A 151 23.87 -6.09 14.35
C GLU A 151 24.13 -5.09 13.22
N ALA A 152 23.37 -5.24 12.13
CA ALA A 152 23.35 -4.35 11.00
C ALA A 152 21.90 -4.10 10.61
N LEU A 153 21.55 -2.85 10.34
CA LEU A 153 20.27 -2.49 9.76
C LEU A 153 20.38 -2.60 8.24
N VAL A 154 19.52 -3.40 7.63
CA VAL A 154 19.52 -3.69 6.19
C VAL A 154 18.16 -3.30 5.62
N ASN A 155 18.18 -2.39 4.65
CA ASN A 155 16.96 -2.04 3.92
C ASN A 155 16.73 -3.08 2.80
N VAL A 156 15.73 -3.94 2.98
CA VAL A 156 15.26 -4.92 1.99
C VAL A 156 14.41 -4.20 0.96
N LYS A 157 14.83 -4.31 -0.30
CA LYS A 157 14.04 -3.84 -1.43
C LYS A 157 13.13 -4.95 -1.96
N GLY A 158 11.88 -4.60 -2.25
CA GLY A 158 10.93 -5.49 -2.90
C GLY A 158 11.43 -5.97 -4.25
N GLU A 159 11.21 -7.26 -4.55
CA GLU A 159 11.60 -7.96 -5.78
C GLU A 159 13.10 -7.98 -6.08
N GLU A 160 13.94 -7.56 -5.11
CA GLU A 160 15.40 -7.47 -5.25
C GLU A 160 16.12 -8.29 -4.18
N VAL A 161 17.42 -8.50 -4.40
CA VAL A 161 18.34 -9.08 -3.42
C VAL A 161 19.22 -7.98 -2.85
N SER A 162 19.00 -7.65 -1.58
CA SER A 162 19.85 -6.72 -0.83
C SER A 162 21.08 -7.46 -0.31
N GLU A 163 22.26 -6.85 -0.33
CA GLU A 163 23.49 -7.50 0.13
C GLU A 163 24.02 -6.82 1.40
N VAL A 164 24.52 -7.62 2.34
CA VAL A 164 25.18 -7.13 3.55
C VAL A 164 26.41 -7.96 3.89
N HIS A 165 27.49 -7.27 4.26
CA HIS A 165 28.68 -7.88 4.84
C HIS A 165 28.83 -7.43 6.30
N ILE A 166 28.84 -8.39 7.22
CA ILE A 166 28.94 -8.12 8.66
C ILE A 166 30.31 -8.56 9.16
N ASP A 167 31.20 -7.59 9.38
CA ASP A 167 32.45 -7.81 10.10
C ASP A 167 32.19 -7.74 11.62
N VAL A 168 32.10 -8.92 12.24
CA VAL A 168 31.87 -9.11 13.68
C VAL A 168 33.14 -8.89 14.51
N MET A 169 34.30 -8.82 13.86
CA MET A 169 35.59 -8.61 14.52
C MET A 169 36.00 -7.14 14.56
N ALA A 170 35.44 -6.31 13.69
CA ALA A 170 35.61 -4.86 13.71
C ALA A 170 35.18 -4.26 15.07
N ARG A 171 36.01 -3.34 15.57
CA ARG A 171 35.81 -2.64 16.85
C ARG A 171 34.72 -1.58 16.79
#